data_AF-A0A8T6UTI4-F1
#
_entry.id   AF-A0A8T6UTI4-F1
#
_cell.length_a   1.000
_cell.length_b   1.000
_cell.length_c   1.000
_cell.angle_alpha   90.00
_cell.angle_beta   90.00
_cell.angle_gamma   90.00
#
_symmetry.space_group_name_H-M   'P 1'
#
loop_
_entity.id
_entity.type
_entity.pdbx_description
1 polymer ?
#
loop_
_entity_poly.entity_id
_entity_poly.type
_entity_poly.pdbx_seq_one_letter_code
_entity_poly.pdbx_strand_id
1 'polypeptide(L)' 'MIKTDEKEKKVIQKVLKEMKIAHDFVRVFWLKDTPVDPTLADWIKQLESLLK' A
#
# COMPACT_ATOMS: atom_id res chain seq x y z
N MET A 1 -4.57 8.30 20.01
CA MET A 1 -4.56 6.94 19.44
C MET A 1 -5.90 6.73 18.77
N ILE A 2 -5.94 6.66 17.45
CA ILE A 2 -7.15 6.27 16.72
C ILE A 2 -7.39 4.80 17.08
N LYS A 3 -8.46 4.50 17.81
CA LYS A 3 -8.88 3.11 18.03
C LYS A 3 -9.55 2.63 16.74
N THR A 4 -8.74 2.16 15.79
CA THR A 4 -9.22 1.66 14.51
C THR A 4 -10.14 0.47 14.74
N ASP A 5 -11.40 0.60 14.31
CA ASP A 5 -12.42 -0.45 14.42
C ASP A 5 -11.98 -1.69 13.62
N GLU A 6 -12.40 -2.89 14.05
CA GLU A 6 -12.07 -4.15 13.38
C GLU A 6 -12.51 -4.16 11.90
N LYS A 7 -13.60 -3.46 11.58
CA LYS A 7 -14.08 -3.26 10.21
C LYS A 7 -13.15 -2.36 9.39
N GLU A 8 -12.64 -1.28 9.99
CA GLU A 8 -11.69 -0.36 9.34
C GLU A 8 -10.36 -1.06 9.07
N LYS A 9 -9.87 -1.88 10.00
CA LYS A 9 -8.65 -2.69 9.80
C LYS A 9 -8.77 -3.60 8.58
N LYS A 10 -9.92 -4.26 8.38
CA LYS A 10 -10.18 -5.12 7.22
C LYS A 10 -10.18 -4.33 5.90
N VAL A 11 -10.75 -3.12 5.90
CA VAL A 11 -10.74 -2.23 4.73
C VAL A 11 -9.30 -1.80 4.41
N ILE A 12 -8.55 -1.33 5.41
CA ILE A 12 -7.15 -0.90 5.23
C ILE A 12 -6.28 -2.05 4.72
N GLN A 13 -6.46 -3.27 5.25
CA GLN A 13 -5.75 -4.46 4.76
C GLN A 13 -6.06 -4.79 3.30
N LYS A 14 -7.33 -4.67 2.88
CA LYS A 14 -7.73 -4.89 1.48
C LYS A 14 -7.10 -3.86 0.56
N VAL A 15 -7.15 -2.57 0.93
CA VAL A 15 -6.54 -1.48 0.17
C VAL A 15 -5.04 -1.66 0.04
N LEU A 16 -4.34 -2.00 1.14
CA LEU A 16 -2.91 -2.30 1.13
C LEU A 16 -2.56 -3.45 0.18
N LYS A 17 -3.37 -4.51 0.18
CA LYS A 17 -3.17 -5.65 -0.72
C LYS A 17 -3.28 -5.23 -2.19
N GLU A 18 -4.32 -4.48 -2.55
CA GLU A 18 -4.52 -4.00 -3.92
C GLU A 18 -3.42 -3.03 -4.36
N MET A 19 -2.97 -2.12 -3.48
CA MET A 19 -1.87 -1.21 -3.78
C MET A 19 -0.53 -1.92 -3.98
N LYS A 20 -0.22 -2.96 -3.20
CA LYS A 20 1.00 -3.77 -3.39
C LYS A 20 0.98 -4.49 -4.74
N ILE A 21 -0.16 -5.06 -5.11
CA ILE A 21 -0.34 -5.71 -6.42
C ILE A 21 -0.17 -4.69 -7.56
N ALA A 22 -0.76 -3.51 -7.44
CA ALA A 22 -0.62 -2.45 -8.45
C ALA A 22 0.83 -1.96 -8.56
N HIS A 23 1.52 -1.77 -7.42
CA HIS A 23 2.93 -1.40 -7.39
C HIS A 23 3.79 -2.45 -8.11
N ASP A 24 3.60 -3.74 -7.81
CA ASP A 24 4.35 -4.81 -8.45
C ASP A 24 4.05 -4.91 -9.94
N PHE A 25 2.79 -4.74 -10.35
CA PHE A 25 2.41 -4.72 -11.75
C PHE A 25 3.07 -3.57 -12.51
N VAL A 26 3.02 -2.35 -11.97
CA VAL A 26 3.64 -1.17 -12.59
C VAL A 26 5.17 -1.34 -12.65
N ARG A 27 5.80 -1.82 -11.58
CA ARG A 27 7.25 -2.07 -11.52
C ARG A 27 7.71 -3.06 -12.58
N VAL A 28 7.02 -4.20 -12.67
CA VAL A 28 7.42 -5.32 -13.53
C VAL A 28 7.06 -5.06 -15.00
N PHE A 29 5.83 -4.61 -15.27
CA PHE A 29 5.32 -4.55 -16.64
C PHE A 29 5.52 -3.20 -17.32
N TRP A 30 5.42 -2.10 -16.57
CA TRP A 30 5.50 -0.77 -17.16
C TRP A 30 6.91 -0.19 -17.08
N LEU A 31 7.52 -0.31 -15.91
CA LEU A 31 8.81 0.32 -15.64
C LEU A 31 10.01 -0.59 -15.95
N LYS A 32 9.83 -1.88 -16.26
CA LYS A 32 10.94 -2.82 -16.51
C LYS A 32 12.05 -2.73 -15.45
N ASP A 33 11.67 -2.79 -14.17
CA ASP A 33 12.55 -2.62 -13.01
C ASP A 33 13.19 -1.23 -12.84
N THR A 34 12.75 -0.22 -13.61
CA THR A 34 13.05 1.19 -13.29
C THR A 34 12.44 1.51 -11.92
N PRO A 35 13.15 2.24 -11.04
CA PRO A 35 12.65 2.56 -9.70
C PRO A 35 11.25 3.19 -9.80
N VAL A 36 10.27 2.54 -9.18
CA VAL A 36 8.93 3.13 -9.01
C VAL A 36 9.11 4.37 -8.11
N ASP A 37 8.42 5.44 -8.48
CA ASP A 37 8.44 6.71 -7.75
C ASP A 37 8.27 6.48 -6.23
N PRO A 38 9.18 7.03 -5.39
CA PRO A 38 9.17 6.82 -3.94
C PRO A 38 7.84 7.16 -3.28
N THR A 39 7.01 7.99 -3.92
CA THR A 39 5.68 8.38 -3.47
C THR A 39 4.76 7.17 -3.20
N LEU A 40 4.78 6.14 -4.05
CA LEU A 40 3.87 4.99 -3.88
C LEU A 40 4.31 4.08 -2.72
N ALA A 41 5.62 3.89 -2.56
CA ALA A 41 6.18 3.14 -1.44
C ALA A 41 5.92 3.85 -0.10
N ASP A 42 6.01 5.18 -0.08
CA ASP A 42 5.70 5.98 1.10
C ASP A 42 4.22 5.97 1.46
N TRP A 43 3.31 5.94 0.47
CA TRP A 43 1.87 5.78 0.74
C TRP A 43 1.54 4.41 1.34
N ILE A 44 2.19 3.33 0.87
CA ILE A 44 2.06 1.99 1.47
C ILE A 44 2.51 2.02 2.94
N LYS A 45 3.66 2.63 3.24
CA LYS A 45 4.15 2.76 4.63
C LYS A 45 3.18 3.54 5.52
N GLN A 46 2.61 4.64 5.02
CA GLN A 46 1.62 5.42 5.77
C GLN A 46 0.37 4.58 6.09
N LEU A 47 -0.14 3.81 5.13
CA LEU A 47 -1.28 2.91 5.36
C LEU A 47 -0.96 1.79 6.35
N GLU A 48 0.25 1.22 6.29
CA GLU A 48 0.70 0.23 7.28
C GLU A 48 0.79 0.81 8.70
N SER A 49 1.11 2.11 8.83
CA SER A 49 1.17 2.79 10.12
C SER A 49 -0.20 2.94 10.79
N LEU A 50 -1.30 3.01 10.02
CA LEU A 50 -2.67 3.11 10.52
C LEU A 50 -3.22 1.78 11.10
N LEU A 51 -2.51 0.68 10.85
CA LEU A 51 -2.82 -0.64 11.41
C LEU A 51 -2.10 -0.94 12.74
N LYS A 52 -1.12 -0.12 13.13
CA LYS A 52 -0.38 -0.22 14.40
C LYS A 52 -1.08 0.55 15.52
#